data_AF-A0A7K2KPZ1-F1
#
_entry.id   AF-A0A7K2KPZ1-F1
#
_cell.length_a   1.000
_cell.length_b   1.000
_cell.length_c   1.000
_cell.angle_alpha   90.00
_cell.angle_beta   90.00
_cell.angle_gamma   90.00
#
_symmetry.space_group_name_H-M   'P 1'
#
loop_
_entity.id
_entity.type
_entity.pdbx_description
1 polymer ?
#
loop_
_entity_poly.entity_id
_entity_poly.type
_entity_poly.pdbx_seq_one_letter_code
_entity_poly.pdbx_strand_id
1 'polypeptide(L)'
;MPLTADILVALVALLHAYILVMEMFLWEKDIGRRFSGFDAKTARTTAAMAANQGLYNGFLAAGLVWGLVADDPVAFPVRVFFLCCVVVAGLYGAATANRRILFAQALPGALTLSAVLVAHY
;
A
#
# COMPACT_ATOMS: atom_id res chain seq x y z
N MET A 1 12.29 -10.14 15.76
CA MET A 1 12.00 -8.76 15.30
C MET A 1 11.49 -7.94 16.48
N PRO A 2 11.79 -6.63 16.57
CA PRO A 2 11.23 -5.74 17.58
C PRO A 2 9.76 -5.45 17.27
N LEU A 3 8.93 -5.44 18.31
CA LEU A 3 7.48 -5.19 18.25
C LEU A 3 7.12 -3.94 17.41
N THR A 4 7.95 -2.91 17.47
CA THR A 4 7.75 -1.66 16.70
C THR A 4 7.77 -1.89 15.19
N ALA A 5 8.68 -2.72 14.66
CA ALA A 5 8.77 -2.99 13.23
C ALA A 5 7.54 -3.77 12.74
N ASP A 6 7.06 -4.73 13.53
CA ASP A 6 5.86 -5.51 13.22
C ASP A 6 4.61 -4.62 13.18
N ILE A 7 4.47 -3.70 14.14
CA ILE A 7 3.38 -2.73 14.15
C ILE A 7 3.42 -1.85 12.89
N LEU A 8 4.60 -1.35 12.50
CA LEU A 8 4.73 -0.52 11.29
C LEU A 8 4.37 -1.30 10.01
N VAL A 9 4.81 -2.55 9.89
CA VAL A 9 4.42 -3.44 8.77
C VAL A 9 2.91 -3.65 8.74
N ALA A 10 2.29 -3.90 9.89
CA ALA A 10 0.84 -4.06 10.00
C ALA A 10 0.09 -2.79 9.57
N LEU A 11 0.57 -1.61 9.96
CA LEU A 11 -0.01 -0.33 9.55
C LEU A 11 0.07 -0.12 8.03
N VAL A 12 1.20 -0.45 7.38
CA VAL A 12 1.34 -0.35 5.91
C VAL A 12 0.42 -1.36 5.22
N ALA A 13 0.30 -2.58 5.74
CA ALA A 13 -0.63 -3.59 5.22
C ALA A 13 -2.08 -3.11 5.29
N LEU A 14 -2.50 -2.56 6.44
CA LEU A 14 -3.83 -1.99 6.64
C LEU A 14 -4.11 -0.79 5.72
N LEU A 15 -3.12 0.07 5.51
CA LEU A 15 -3.21 1.17 4.55
C LEU A 15 -3.52 0.65 3.13
N HIS A 16 -2.83 -0.41 2.69
CA HIS A 16 -3.04 -0.95 1.34
C HIS A 16 -4.37 -1.71 1.22
N ALA A 17 -4.81 -2.37 2.29
CA ALA A 17 -6.16 -2.93 2.36
C ALA A 17 -7.24 -1.83 2.31
N TYR A 18 -7.02 -0.69 2.97
CA TYR A 18 -7.91 0.47 2.88
C TYR A 18 -7.96 1.03 1.45
N ILE A 19 -6.81 1.18 0.78
CA ILE A 19 -6.74 1.64 -0.61
C ILE A 19 -7.46 0.66 -1.54
N LEU A 20 -7.25 -0.66 -1.37
CA LEU A 20 -8.00 -1.68 -2.10
C LEU A 20 -9.50 -1.46 -1.99
N VAL A 21 -10.02 -1.26 -0.77
CA VAL A 21 -11.46 -1.10 -0.56
C VAL A 21 -11.98 0.17 -1.25
N MET A 22 -11.21 1.25 -1.14
CA MET A 22 -11.52 2.52 -1.79
C MET A 22 -11.56 2.41 -3.32
N GLU A 23 -10.59 1.73 -3.92
CA GLU A 23 -10.43 1.61 -5.37
C GLU A 23 -11.34 0.54 -6.00
N MET A 24 -11.61 -0.58 -5.32
CA MET A 24 -12.43 -1.67 -5.87
C MET A 24 -13.93 -1.51 -5.60
N PHE A 25 -14.31 -1.03 -4.40
CA PHE A 25 -15.71 -1.10 -3.96
C PHE A 25 -16.37 0.27 -3.79
N LEU A 26 -15.58 1.32 -3.55
CA LEU A 26 -16.10 2.64 -3.20
C LEU A 26 -15.79 3.73 -4.25
N TRP A 27 -15.11 3.39 -5.34
CA TRP A 27 -14.59 4.33 -6.33
C TRP A 27 -15.66 5.28 -6.92
N GLU A 28 -16.81 4.74 -7.32
CA GLU A 28 -17.92 5.55 -7.88
C GLU A 28 -18.72 6.31 -6.81
N LYS A 29 -18.60 5.93 -5.53
CA LYS A 29 -19.31 6.57 -4.42
C LYS A 29 -18.67 7.92 -4.06
N ASP A 30 -19.40 8.74 -3.31
CA ASP A 30 -18.95 10.08 -2.91
C ASP A 30 -17.57 10.08 -2.25
N ILE A 31 -17.28 9.07 -1.43
CA ILE A 31 -15.98 8.92 -0.77
C ILE A 31 -14.85 8.60 -1.76
N GLY A 32 -15.09 7.72 -2.74
CA GLY A 32 -14.12 7.40 -3.79
C GLY A 32 -13.85 8.57 -4.71
N ARG A 33 -14.90 9.33 -5.06
CA ARG A 33 -14.77 10.58 -5.85
C ARG A 33 -14.00 11.66 -5.10
N ARG A 34 -14.20 11.82 -3.79
CA ARG A 34 -13.40 12.74 -2.96
C ARG A 34 -11.95 12.28 -2.83
N PHE A 35 -11.71 10.98 -2.78
CA PHE A 35 -10.38 10.39 -2.72
C PHE A 35 -9.58 10.61 -4.00
N SER A 36 -10.19 10.36 -5.17
CA SER A 36 -9.56 10.53 -6.49
C SER A 36 -9.56 11.97 -7.00
N GLY A 37 -10.53 12.78 -6.56
CA GLY A 37 -10.80 14.11 -7.11
C GLY A 37 -11.59 14.07 -8.43
N PHE A 38 -12.14 12.92 -8.81
CA PHE A 38 -12.88 12.75 -10.06
C PHE A 38 -14.35 13.14 -9.94
N ASP A 39 -14.92 13.65 -11.03
CA ASP A 39 -16.37 13.81 -11.16
C ASP A 39 -17.07 12.45 -11.36
N ALA A 40 -18.40 12.45 -11.35
CA ALA A 40 -19.17 11.20 -11.44
C ALA A 40 -18.95 10.46 -12.76
N LYS A 41 -18.80 11.20 -13.87
CA LYS A 41 -18.58 10.62 -15.20
C LYS A 41 -17.22 9.93 -15.27
N THR A 42 -16.16 10.62 -14.85
CA THR A 42 -14.78 10.12 -14.89
C THR A 42 -14.61 8.94 -13.94
N ALA A 43 -15.20 8.99 -12.73
CA ALA A 43 -15.19 7.87 -11.80
C ALA A 43 -15.83 6.62 -12.40
N ARG A 44 -17.00 6.77 -13.05
CA ARG A 44 -17.67 5.65 -13.73
C ARG A 44 -16.83 5.08 -14.88
N THR A 45 -16.24 5.93 -15.73
CA THR A 45 -15.45 5.46 -16.88
C THR A 45 -14.11 4.83 -16.49
N THR A 46 -13.60 5.14 -15.29
CA THR A 46 -12.31 4.62 -14.78
C THR A 46 -12.46 3.49 -13.76
N ALA A 47 -13.68 3.11 -13.39
CA ALA A 47 -13.94 2.16 -12.31
C ALA A 47 -13.24 0.81 -12.50
N ALA A 48 -13.24 0.25 -13.71
CA ALA A 48 -12.55 -1.02 -13.97
C ALA A 48 -11.02 -0.91 -13.83
N MET A 49 -10.44 0.22 -14.25
CA MET A 49 -9.01 0.49 -14.08
C MET A 49 -8.66 0.64 -12.60
N ALA A 50 -9.44 1.42 -11.85
CA ALA A 50 -9.27 1.60 -10.43
C ALA A 50 -9.41 0.27 -9.67
N ALA A 51 -10.39 -0.57 -10.02
CA ALA A 51 -10.53 -1.89 -9.40
C ALA A 51 -9.29 -2.78 -9.61
N ASN A 52 -8.64 -2.70 -10.78
CA ASN A 52 -7.39 -3.43 -11.01
C ASN A 52 -6.22 -2.85 -10.21
N GLN A 53 -6.14 -1.51 -10.06
CA GLN A 53 -5.18 -0.87 -9.16
C GLN A 53 -5.38 -1.30 -7.70
N GLY A 54 -6.63 -1.37 -7.26
CA GLY A 54 -7.00 -1.83 -5.93
C GLY A 54 -6.61 -3.29 -5.68
N LEU A 55 -6.76 -4.16 -6.68
CA LEU A 55 -6.32 -5.56 -6.57
C LEU A 55 -4.80 -5.68 -6.35
N TYR A 56 -3.98 -4.88 -7.07
CA TYR A 56 -2.53 -4.85 -6.83
C TYR A 56 -2.20 -4.36 -5.41
N ASN A 57 -2.90 -3.35 -4.91
CA ASN A 57 -2.79 -2.93 -3.50
C ASN A 57 -3.15 -4.07 -2.54
N GLY A 58 -4.14 -4.90 -2.89
CA GLY A 58 -4.47 -6.14 -2.18
C GLY A 58 -3.33 -7.14 -2.11
N PHE A 59 -2.61 -7.35 -3.22
CA PHE A 59 -1.42 -8.23 -3.21
C PHE A 59 -0.31 -7.70 -2.31
N LEU A 60 -0.10 -6.38 -2.29
CA LEU A 60 0.86 -5.75 -1.38
C LEU A 60 0.45 -5.98 0.09
N ALA A 61 -0.83 -5.74 0.42
CA ALA A 61 -1.35 -6.00 1.77
C ALA A 61 -1.20 -7.47 2.17
N ALA A 62 -1.59 -8.40 1.30
CA ALA A 62 -1.50 -9.83 1.54
C ALA A 62 -0.05 -10.30 1.74
N GLY A 63 0.89 -9.79 0.94
CA GLY A 63 2.32 -10.09 1.07
C GLY A 63 2.91 -9.59 2.39
N LEU A 64 2.53 -8.39 2.84
CA LEU A 64 2.96 -7.86 4.13
C LEU A 64 2.36 -8.66 5.31
N VAL A 65 1.08 -9.03 5.23
CA VAL A 65 0.44 -9.92 6.22
C VAL A 65 1.13 -11.28 6.24
N TRP A 66 1.45 -11.86 5.08
CA TRP A 66 2.22 -13.10 5.01
C TRP A 66 3.57 -12.97 5.71
N GLY A 67 4.30 -11.87 5.45
CA GLY A 67 5.54 -11.57 6.14
C GLY A 67 5.37 -11.48 7.66
N LEU A 68 4.25 -10.97 8.17
CA LEU A 68 3.97 -10.88 9.61
C LEU A 68 3.70 -12.23 10.28
N VAL A 69 3.02 -13.15 9.60
CA VAL A 69 2.59 -14.44 10.17
C VAL A 69 3.59 -15.57 9.93
N ALA A 70 4.48 -15.42 8.94
CA ALA A 70 5.53 -16.39 8.69
C ALA A 70 6.65 -16.30 9.74
N ASP A 71 7.37 -17.40 9.92
CA ASP A 71 8.61 -17.47 10.68
C ASP A 71 9.84 -17.27 9.77
N ASP A 72 10.98 -16.94 10.38
CA ASP A 72 12.25 -16.92 9.66
C ASP A 72 12.69 -18.35 9.25
N PRO A 73 13.33 -18.51 8.07
CA PRO A 73 13.97 -17.46 7.26
C PRO A 73 13.07 -16.78 6.21
N VAL A 74 11.75 -17.01 6.23
CA VAL A 74 10.83 -16.48 5.21
C VAL A 74 10.32 -15.07 5.56
N ALA A 75 10.06 -14.81 6.84
CA ALA A 75 9.44 -13.57 7.31
C ALA A 75 10.19 -12.32 6.84
N PHE A 76 11.50 -12.25 7.11
CA PHE A 76 12.29 -11.06 6.80
C PHE A 76 12.36 -10.74 5.29
N PRO A 77 12.78 -11.67 4.39
CA PRO A 77 12.84 -11.40 2.96
C PRO A 77 11.50 -10.99 2.34
N VAL A 78 10.40 -11.61 2.78
CA VAL A 78 9.05 -11.28 2.29
C VAL A 78 8.69 -9.84 2.66
N ARG A 79 8.88 -9.43 3.93
CA ARG A 79 8.62 -8.05 4.37
C ARG A 79 9.44 -7.05 3.56
N VAL A 80 10.74 -7.31 3.40
CA VAL A 80 11.65 -6.43 2.65
C VAL A 80 11.21 -6.30 1.19
N PHE A 81 10.92 -7.41 0.51
CA PHE A 81 10.49 -7.40 -0.88
C PHE A 81 9.22 -6.57 -1.07
N PHE A 82 8.18 -6.83 -0.28
CA PHE A 82 6.91 -6.12 -0.41
C PHE A 82 7.03 -4.64 -0.02
N LEU A 83 7.80 -4.28 1.02
CA LEU A 83 8.04 -2.89 1.37
C LEU A 83 8.82 -2.14 0.26
N CYS A 84 9.80 -2.79 -0.39
CA CYS A 84 10.45 -2.24 -1.56
C CYS A 84 9.45 -1.97 -2.70
N CYS A 85 8.54 -2.91 -2.97
CA CYS A 85 7.46 -2.70 -3.95
C CYS A 85 6.57 -1.51 -3.57
N VAL A 86 6.18 -1.38 -2.29
CA VAL A 86 5.38 -0.25 -1.79
C VAL A 86 6.09 1.08 -2.06
N VAL A 87 7.40 1.17 -1.74
CA VAL A 87 8.20 2.38 -1.94
C VAL A 87 8.32 2.73 -3.42
N VAL A 88 8.70 1.77 -4.27
CA VAL A 88 8.88 2.00 -5.71
C VAL A 88 7.56 2.40 -6.37
N ALA A 89 6.47 1.69 -6.08
CA ALA A 89 5.15 2.02 -6.59
C ALA A 89 4.69 3.40 -6.09
N GLY A 90 4.95 3.72 -4.82
CA GLY A 90 4.62 5.02 -4.23
C GLY A 90 5.38 6.17 -4.89
N LEU A 91 6.68 6.00 -5.17
CA LEU A 91 7.49 6.98 -5.87
C LEU A 91 7.01 7.18 -7.32
N TYR A 92 6.74 6.09 -8.03
CA TYR A 92 6.23 6.16 -9.39
C TYR A 92 4.84 6.82 -9.44
N GLY A 93 3.93 6.44 -8.55
CA GLY A 93 2.61 7.05 -8.43
C GLY A 93 2.68 8.54 -8.05
N ALA A 94 3.60 8.93 -7.18
CA ALA A 94 3.84 10.33 -6.84
C ALA A 94 4.30 11.17 -8.04
N ALA A 95 5.15 10.60 -8.90
CA ALA A 95 5.67 11.26 -10.09
C ALA A 95 4.63 11.35 -11.22
N THR A 96 3.76 10.36 -11.36
CA THR A 96 2.90 10.19 -12.55
C THR A 96 1.42 10.49 -12.32
N ALA A 97 0.90 10.28 -11.10
CA ALA A 97 -0.52 10.39 -10.81
C ALA A 97 -0.83 11.53 -9.83
N ASN A 98 -0.30 11.45 -8.61
CA ASN A 98 -0.61 12.42 -7.56
C ASN A 98 0.51 12.54 -6.53
N ARG A 99 1.07 13.75 -6.37
CA ARG A 99 2.14 14.02 -5.40
C ARG A 99 1.79 13.65 -3.96
N ARG A 100 0.50 13.58 -3.58
CA ARG A 100 0.07 13.12 -2.24
C ARG A 100 0.46 11.66 -1.96
N ILE A 101 0.64 10.83 -2.99
CA ILE A 101 1.07 9.43 -2.86
C ILE A 101 2.47 9.33 -2.23
N LEU A 102 3.31 10.35 -2.42
CA LEU A 102 4.63 10.40 -1.77
C LEU A 102 4.50 10.32 -0.25
N PHE A 103 3.59 11.11 0.32
CA PHE A 103 3.38 11.19 1.76
C PHE A 103 2.46 10.10 2.30
N ALA A 104 1.48 9.68 1.50
CA ALA A 104 0.52 8.66 1.92
C ALA A 104 1.09 7.24 1.82
N GLN A 105 2.01 6.95 0.90
CA GLN A 105 2.47 5.60 0.60
C GLN A 105 4.00 5.46 0.61
N ALA A 106 4.72 6.26 -0.18
CA ALA A 106 6.16 6.07 -0.33
C ALA A 106 6.93 6.33 0.98
N LEU A 107 6.59 7.42 1.68
CA LEU A 107 7.22 7.78 2.95
C LEU A 107 6.93 6.75 4.06
N PRO A 108 5.67 6.35 4.35
CA PRO A 108 5.40 5.28 5.31
C PRO A 108 6.06 3.95 4.95
N GLY A 109 6.07 3.58 3.67
CA GLY A 109 6.76 2.38 3.19
C GLY A 109 8.27 2.44 3.45
N ALA A 110 8.91 3.58 3.17
CA ALA A 110 10.35 3.75 3.35
C ALA A 110 10.73 3.74 4.84
N LEU A 111 9.96 4.44 5.69
CA LEU A 111 10.17 4.42 7.14
C LEU A 111 10.03 3.01 7.72
N THR A 112 9.04 2.27 7.25
CA THR A 112 8.81 0.89 7.68
C THR A 112 9.91 -0.05 7.19
N LEU A 113 10.36 0.11 5.94
CA LEU A 113 11.49 -0.65 5.40
C LEU A 113 12.76 -0.41 6.20
N SER A 114 13.09 0.86 6.48
CA SER A 114 14.25 1.21 7.32
C SER A 114 14.12 0.60 8.72
N ALA A 115 12.94 0.64 9.33
CA ALA A 115 12.71 0.02 10.63
C ALA A 115 12.92 -1.51 10.59
N VAL A 116 12.42 -2.21 9.57
CA VAL A 116 12.61 -3.66 9.39
C VAL A 116 14.09 -4.01 9.18
N LEU A 117 14.82 -3.21 8.41
CA LEU A 117 16.26 -3.45 8.18
C LEU A 117 17.06 -3.22 9.47
N VAL A 118 16.85 -2.11 10.16
CA VAL A 118 17.54 -1.80 11.43
C VAL A 118 17.21 -2.82 12.52
N ALA A 119 15.98 -3.34 12.52
CA ALA A 119 15.50 -4.37 13.44
C ALA A 119 16.14 -5.75 13.27
N HIS A 120 16.72 -6.02 12.10
CA HIS A 120 17.26 -7.33 11.74
C HIS A 120 18.77 -7.45 12.00
N TYR A 121 19.46 -6.31 12.15
CA TYR A 121 20.87 -6.23 12.57
C TYR A 121 20.98 -5.87 14.04
#